data_AF-A0A1V4Z8X6-F1
#
_entry.id   AF-A0A1V4Z8X6-F1
#
_cell.length_a   1.000
_cell.length_b   1.000
_cell.length_c   1.000
_cell.angle_alpha   90.00
_cell.angle_beta   90.00
_cell.angle_gamma   90.00
#
_symmetry.space_group_name_H-M   'P 1'
#
loop_
_entity.id
_entity.type
_entity.pdbx_description
1 polymer ?
#
loop_
_entity_poly.entity_id
_entity_poly.type
_entity_poly.pdbx_seq_one_letter_code
_entity_poly.pdbx_strand_id
1 'polypeptide(L)'
;MMKIVIAIAAVAALTVVATAAVLAIGMSDVMSSTATESELLMPAGNVAGQALVVYTPGLTGEAKNKAAQVAGDLKAKGYEVTLAGVKSEAAGDYAGCEVIVVGAPVYLIGHGAIQTYLQALDPPEGARVGIFATGSRNPDPFPDTAWLDATVQLPAGEDHDRLLAGFVAGLLGQAET
;
A
#
# COMPACT_ATOMS: atom_id res chain seq x y z
N MET A 1 -54.51 0.10 14.25
CA MET A 1 -53.74 1.02 13.38
C MET A 1 -52.31 1.27 13.89
N MET A 2 -52.10 1.73 15.13
CA MET A 2 -50.74 2.10 15.61
C MET A 2 -49.69 0.97 15.56
N LYS A 3 -50.08 -0.29 15.86
CA LYS A 3 -49.17 -1.46 15.77
C LYS A 3 -48.70 -1.77 14.35
N ILE A 4 -49.55 -1.52 13.35
CA ILE A 4 -49.24 -1.75 11.94
C ILE A 4 -48.25 -0.68 11.44
N VAL A 5 -48.42 0.58 11.85
CA VAL A 5 -47.49 1.67 11.51
C VAL A 5 -46.10 1.42 12.11
N ILE A 6 -46.02 0.96 13.37
CA ILE A 6 -44.75 0.64 14.03
C ILE A 6 -44.05 -0.54 13.32
N ALA A 7 -44.79 -1.58 12.93
CA ALA A 7 -44.24 -2.71 12.20
C ALA A 7 -43.67 -2.30 10.83
N ILE A 8 -44.38 -1.46 10.08
CA ILE A 8 -43.90 -0.95 8.77
C ILE A 8 -42.64 -0.10 8.95
N ALA A 9 -42.61 0.80 9.94
CA ALA A 9 -41.44 1.63 10.22
C ALA A 9 -40.21 0.79 10.62
N ALA A 10 -40.41 -0.25 11.43
CA ALA A 10 -39.32 -1.16 11.84
C ALA A 10 -38.74 -1.95 10.65
N VAL A 11 -39.61 -2.46 9.75
CA VAL A 11 -39.16 -3.15 8.53
C VAL A 11 -38.42 -2.20 7.59
N ALA A 12 -38.92 -0.97 7.40
CA ALA A 12 -38.25 0.02 6.57
C ALA A 12 -36.86 0.39 7.15
N ALA A 13 -36.77 0.62 8.45
CA ALA A 13 -35.49 0.91 9.12
C ALA A 13 -34.50 -0.24 9.00
N LEU A 14 -34.93 -1.49 9.20
CA LEU A 14 -34.08 -2.67 9.05
C LEU A 14 -33.56 -2.82 7.62
N THR A 15 -34.42 -2.53 6.64
CA THR A 15 -34.05 -2.60 5.22
C THR A 15 -32.98 -1.57 4.89
N VAL A 16 -33.13 -0.32 5.36
CA VAL A 16 -32.14 0.75 5.16
C VAL A 16 -30.79 0.38 5.77
N VAL A 17 -30.78 -0.13 7.01
CA VAL A 17 -29.55 -0.56 7.70
C VAL A 17 -28.87 -1.71 6.95
N ALA A 18 -29.63 -2.69 6.48
CA ALA A 18 -29.09 -3.80 5.69
C ALA A 18 -28.47 -3.32 4.37
N THR A 19 -29.14 -2.43 3.64
CA THR A 19 -28.56 -1.85 2.41
C THR A 19 -27.31 -1.01 2.67
N ALA A 20 -27.28 -0.23 3.76
CA ALA A 20 -26.11 0.55 4.14
C ALA A 20 -24.91 -0.35 4.49
N ALA A 21 -25.16 -1.47 5.18
CA ALA A 21 -24.12 -2.44 5.49
C ALA A 21 -23.54 -3.10 4.23
N VAL A 22 -24.39 -3.49 3.27
CA VAL A 22 -23.93 -4.08 2.00
C VAL A 22 -23.14 -3.07 1.16
N LEU A 23 -23.57 -1.81 1.13
CA LEU A 23 -22.82 -0.74 0.44
C LEU A 23 -21.46 -0.47 1.10
N ALA A 24 -21.37 -0.49 2.43
CA ALA A 24 -20.12 -0.27 3.16
C ALA A 24 -19.10 -1.42 2.91
N ILE A 25 -19.57 -2.67 2.86
CA ILE A 25 -18.73 -3.84 2.55
C ILE A 25 -18.28 -3.77 1.08
N GLY A 26 -19.18 -3.43 0.14
CA GLY A 26 -18.85 -3.32 -1.28
C GLY A 26 -17.83 -2.21 -1.59
N MET A 27 -17.92 -1.06 -0.92
CA MET A 27 -16.99 0.07 -1.16
C MET A 27 -15.54 -0.24 -0.75
N SER A 28 -15.34 -1.15 0.21
CA SER A 28 -14.01 -1.52 0.70
C SER A 28 -13.24 -2.36 -0.34
N ASP A 29 -13.92 -3.24 -1.06
CA ASP A 29 -13.33 -4.01 -2.16
C ASP A 29 -13.14 -3.15 -3.41
N VAL A 30 -14.08 -2.25 -3.70
CA VAL A 30 -14.04 -1.40 -4.91
C VAL A 30 -12.83 -0.47 -4.91
N MET A 31 -12.48 0.17 -3.79
CA MET A 31 -11.32 1.07 -3.78
C MET A 31 -9.96 0.36 -3.90
N SER A 32 -9.88 -0.91 -3.46
CA SER A 32 -8.71 -1.76 -3.74
C SER A 32 -8.71 -2.25 -5.19
N SER A 33 -9.89 -2.50 -5.77
CA SER A 33 -10.06 -2.95 -7.16
C SER A 33 -9.70 -1.91 -8.22
N THR A 34 -9.62 -0.63 -7.84
CA THR A 34 -9.25 0.48 -8.75
C THR A 34 -7.76 0.79 -8.79
N ALA A 35 -6.92 0.09 -8.02
CA ALA A 35 -5.47 0.31 -8.01
C ALA A 35 -4.77 -0.33 -9.20
N THR A 36 -5.17 0.02 -10.43
CA THR A 36 -4.65 -0.53 -11.69
C THR A 36 -3.71 0.42 -12.42
N GLU A 37 -3.56 1.64 -11.93
CA GLU A 37 -2.69 2.66 -12.52
C GLU A 37 -1.21 2.28 -12.34
N SER A 38 -0.38 2.67 -13.31
CA SER A 38 1.07 2.59 -13.21
C SER A 38 1.72 3.80 -13.88
N GLU A 39 2.89 4.19 -13.38
CA GLU A 39 3.68 5.31 -13.88
C GLU A 39 5.17 4.96 -13.82
N LEU A 40 5.90 5.26 -14.89
CA LEU A 40 7.35 5.10 -14.95
C LEU A 40 8.03 6.44 -14.71
N LEU A 41 8.86 6.50 -13.67
CA LEU A 41 9.55 7.70 -13.19
C LEU A 41 11.05 7.59 -13.48
N MET A 42 11.51 8.35 -14.46
CA MET A 42 12.92 8.39 -14.86
C MET A 42 13.72 9.36 -13.98
N PRO A 43 14.93 8.99 -13.52
CA PRO A 43 15.82 9.88 -12.79
C PRO A 43 16.45 10.91 -13.73
N ALA A 44 16.97 11.99 -13.15
CA ALA A 44 17.80 12.91 -13.90
C ALA A 44 19.24 12.36 -13.97
N GLY A 45 19.73 12.07 -15.17
CA GLY A 45 21.11 11.60 -15.39
C GLY A 45 21.22 10.08 -15.52
N ASN A 46 22.32 9.52 -14.99
CA ASN A 46 22.59 8.08 -15.12
C ASN A 46 21.67 7.28 -14.19
N VAL A 47 21.14 6.18 -14.71
CA VAL A 47 20.31 5.24 -13.94
C VAL A 47 21.22 4.42 -13.02
N ALA A 48 20.96 4.51 -11.71
CA ALA A 48 21.68 3.79 -10.66
C ALA A 48 21.18 2.36 -10.46
N GLY A 49 19.92 2.09 -10.83
CA GLY A 49 19.26 0.80 -10.72
C GLY A 49 17.76 0.92 -10.99
N GLN A 50 17.04 -0.20 -10.93
CA GLN A 50 15.58 -0.24 -11.08
C GLN A 50 14.89 -0.44 -9.73
N ALA A 51 13.78 0.25 -9.52
CA ALA A 51 12.94 0.12 -8.34
C ALA A 51 11.46 -0.03 -8.69
N LEU A 52 10.75 -0.82 -7.91
CA LEU A 52 9.31 -0.99 -7.99
C LEU A 52 8.67 -0.49 -6.70
N VAL A 53 7.70 0.41 -6.80
CA VAL A 53 6.90 0.87 -5.67
C VAL A 53 5.45 0.47 -5.91
N VAL A 54 4.98 -0.54 -5.18
CA VAL A 54 3.62 -1.03 -5.26
C VAL A 54 2.76 -0.45 -4.15
N TYR A 55 1.54 -0.02 -4.46
CA TYR A 55 0.62 0.53 -3.46
C TYR A 55 -0.79 -0.03 -3.55
N THR A 56 -1.48 -0.09 -2.42
CA THR A 56 -2.94 -0.05 -2.38
C THR A 56 -3.38 1.31 -1.81
N PRO A 57 -4.27 2.06 -2.48
CA PRO A 57 -4.57 3.45 -2.14
C PRO A 57 -5.30 3.61 -0.79
N GLY A 58 -6.07 2.59 -0.39
CA GLY A 58 -6.98 2.70 0.76
C GLY A 58 -8.16 3.64 0.52
N LEU A 59 -8.96 3.87 1.57
CA LEU A 59 -10.16 4.71 1.48
C LEU A 59 -9.83 6.20 1.30
N THR A 60 -8.72 6.66 1.89
CA THR A 60 -8.32 8.07 1.90
C THR A 60 -7.33 8.42 0.79
N GLY A 61 -6.76 7.41 0.10
CA GLY A 61 -5.68 7.62 -0.87
C GLY A 61 -4.31 7.92 -0.22
N GLU A 62 -4.21 7.92 1.11
CA GLU A 62 -2.99 8.30 1.83
C GLU A 62 -1.81 7.40 1.48
N ALA A 63 -2.03 6.08 1.38
CA ALA A 63 -1.00 5.13 0.99
C ALA A 63 -0.50 5.36 -0.46
N LYS A 64 -1.38 5.78 -1.39
CA LYS A 64 -0.96 6.16 -2.75
C LYS A 64 -0.07 7.41 -2.72
N ASN A 65 -0.45 8.43 -1.95
CA ASN A 65 0.34 9.66 -1.83
C ASN A 65 1.73 9.39 -1.23
N LYS A 66 1.79 8.54 -0.21
CA LYS A 66 3.06 8.13 0.41
C LYS A 66 3.90 7.23 -0.50
N ALA A 67 3.27 6.38 -1.31
CA ALA A 67 3.97 5.62 -2.35
C ALA A 67 4.60 6.53 -3.41
N ALA A 68 3.85 7.54 -3.87
CA ALA A 68 4.38 8.53 -4.81
C ALA A 68 5.56 9.31 -4.22
N GLN A 69 5.53 9.63 -2.92
CA GLN A 69 6.64 10.25 -2.23
C GLN A 69 7.88 9.34 -2.18
N VAL A 70 7.72 8.08 -1.79
CA VAL A 70 8.82 7.09 -1.81
C VAL A 70 9.39 6.93 -3.22
N ALA A 71 8.54 6.86 -4.24
CA ALA A 71 8.96 6.75 -5.63
C ALA A 71 9.74 8.00 -6.09
N GLY A 72 9.31 9.19 -5.66
CA GLY A 72 10.03 10.44 -5.87
C GLY A 72 11.41 10.47 -5.20
N ASP A 73 11.51 9.97 -3.97
CA ASP A 73 12.77 9.90 -3.23
C ASP A 73 13.75 8.92 -3.88
N LEU A 74 13.29 7.73 -4.28
CA LEU A 74 14.09 6.74 -5.02
C LEU A 74 14.56 7.31 -6.37
N LYS A 75 13.68 7.97 -7.10
CA LYS A 75 14.03 8.69 -8.34
C LYS A 75 15.11 9.75 -8.10
N ALA A 76 14.99 10.54 -7.03
CA ALA A 76 15.98 11.55 -6.67
C ALA A 76 17.34 10.93 -6.29
N LYS A 77 17.37 9.66 -5.90
CA LYS A 77 18.58 8.86 -5.67
C LYS A 77 19.14 8.19 -6.93
N GLY A 78 18.53 8.42 -8.09
CA GLY A 78 19.03 7.92 -9.37
C GLY A 78 18.37 6.62 -9.84
N TYR A 79 17.36 6.10 -9.15
CA TYR A 79 16.65 4.91 -9.60
C TYR A 79 15.65 5.22 -10.71
N GLU A 80 15.52 4.31 -11.66
CA GLU A 80 14.35 4.21 -12.52
C GLU A 80 13.23 3.53 -11.73
N VAL A 81 12.11 4.23 -11.51
CA VAL A 81 11.08 3.77 -10.58
C VAL A 81 9.77 3.52 -11.29
N THR A 82 9.26 2.30 -11.19
CA THR A 82 7.87 1.98 -11.54
C THR A 82 6.99 2.16 -10.32
N LEU A 83 6.10 3.15 -10.34
CA LEU A 83 5.04 3.32 -9.34
C LEU A 83 3.79 2.61 -9.84
N ALA A 84 3.32 1.61 -9.10
CA ALA A 84 2.28 0.70 -9.56
C ALA A 84 1.20 0.47 -8.49
N GLY A 85 -0.07 0.53 -8.88
CA GLY A 85 -1.14 0.02 -8.04
C GLY A 85 -1.07 -1.51 -7.96
N VAL A 86 -1.44 -2.10 -6.82
CA VAL A 86 -1.32 -3.54 -6.53
C VAL A 86 -2.08 -4.46 -7.50
N LYS A 87 -3.01 -3.92 -8.29
CA LYS A 87 -3.76 -4.66 -9.33
C LYS A 87 -3.30 -4.35 -10.75
N SER A 88 -2.29 -3.48 -10.92
CA SER A 88 -1.70 -3.22 -12.23
C SER A 88 -0.82 -4.39 -12.67
N GLU A 89 -0.68 -4.59 -13.98
CA GLU A 89 0.26 -5.59 -14.52
C GLU A 89 1.71 -5.27 -14.11
N ALA A 90 2.05 -3.98 -14.06
CA ALA A 90 3.37 -3.48 -13.66
C ALA A 90 3.75 -3.85 -12.21
N ALA A 91 2.79 -4.08 -11.31
CA ALA A 91 3.09 -4.53 -9.96
C ALA A 91 3.72 -5.93 -9.93
N GLY A 92 3.45 -6.77 -10.94
CA GLY A 92 4.06 -8.09 -11.08
C GLY A 92 5.41 -8.09 -11.80
N ASP A 93 5.86 -6.94 -12.32
CA ASP A 93 7.11 -6.81 -13.07
C ASP A 93 8.24 -6.34 -12.16
N TYR A 94 8.72 -7.26 -11.32
CA TYR A 94 9.86 -7.04 -10.44
C TYR A 94 11.17 -7.62 -11.00
N ALA A 95 11.19 -8.04 -12.27
CA ALA A 95 12.37 -8.59 -12.90
C ALA A 95 13.46 -7.51 -13.02
N GLY A 96 14.64 -7.77 -12.44
CA GLY A 96 15.76 -6.80 -12.44
C GLY A 96 15.58 -5.62 -11.49
N CYS A 97 14.52 -5.59 -10.67
CA CYS A 97 14.37 -4.61 -9.60
C CYS A 97 15.37 -4.91 -8.47
N GLU A 98 16.16 -3.91 -8.10
CA GLU A 98 17.08 -3.97 -6.95
C GLU A 98 16.39 -3.53 -5.66
N VAL A 99 15.29 -2.81 -5.79
CA VAL A 99 14.52 -2.24 -4.69
C VAL A 99 13.04 -2.44 -4.96
N ILE A 100 12.33 -3.05 -4.03
CA ILE A 100 10.88 -3.25 -4.09
C ILE A 100 10.29 -2.67 -2.82
N VAL A 101 9.38 -1.72 -2.95
CA VAL A 101 8.66 -1.14 -1.81
C VAL A 101 7.18 -1.41 -1.95
N VAL A 102 6.56 -1.90 -0.89
CA VAL A 102 5.12 -2.17 -0.86
C VAL A 102 4.44 -1.29 0.19
N GLY A 103 3.46 -0.51 -0.24
CA GLY A 103 2.75 0.47 0.58
C GLY A 103 1.27 0.17 0.73
N ALA A 104 0.76 0.20 1.96
CA ALA A 104 -0.66 -0.03 2.18
C ALA A 104 -1.18 0.62 3.48
N PRO A 105 -2.50 0.88 3.58
CA PRO A 105 -3.11 1.16 4.86
C PRO A 105 -2.95 0.00 5.83
N VAL A 106 -2.70 0.30 7.10
CA VAL A 106 -2.47 -0.68 8.17
C VAL A 106 -3.57 -1.74 8.26
N TYR A 107 -4.82 -1.36 8.00
CA TYR A 107 -5.98 -2.25 8.06
C TYR A 107 -6.12 -3.18 6.83
N LEU A 108 -5.33 -2.94 5.78
CA LEU A 108 -5.25 -3.81 4.60
C LEU A 108 -4.02 -4.71 4.64
N ILE A 109 -2.96 -4.35 5.38
CA ILE A 109 -1.79 -5.23 5.50
C ILE A 109 -2.22 -6.53 6.18
N GLY A 110 -1.90 -7.67 5.55
CA GLY A 110 -2.34 -8.99 6.01
C GLY A 110 -3.72 -9.42 5.53
N HIS A 111 -4.39 -8.64 4.67
CA HIS A 111 -5.65 -9.02 4.03
C HIS A 111 -5.73 -8.64 2.55
N GLY A 112 -6.65 -9.27 1.82
CA GLY A 112 -7.05 -8.86 0.47
C GLY A 112 -5.90 -8.80 -0.56
N ALA A 113 -5.98 -7.83 -1.46
CA ALA A 113 -5.07 -7.72 -2.60
C ALA A 113 -3.60 -7.59 -2.21
N ILE A 114 -3.29 -6.86 -1.13
CA ILE A 114 -1.90 -6.65 -0.71
C ILE A 114 -1.31 -7.90 -0.07
N GLN A 115 -2.09 -8.67 0.70
CA GLN A 115 -1.63 -9.95 1.22
C GLN A 115 -1.37 -10.94 0.10
N THR A 116 -2.30 -11.06 -0.86
CA THR A 116 -2.09 -11.91 -2.04
C THR A 116 -0.84 -11.51 -2.80
N TYR A 117 -0.62 -10.21 -2.98
CA TYR A 117 0.59 -9.68 -3.61
C TYR A 117 1.85 -10.08 -2.85
N LEU A 118 1.90 -9.81 -1.54
CA LEU A 118 3.07 -10.13 -0.69
C LEU A 118 3.35 -11.64 -0.62
N GLN A 119 2.32 -12.49 -0.68
CA GLN A 119 2.49 -13.95 -0.71
C GLN A 119 2.98 -14.48 -2.06
N ALA A 120 2.69 -13.77 -3.15
CA ALA A 120 3.12 -14.12 -4.50
C ALA A 120 4.43 -13.43 -4.91
N LEU A 121 4.92 -12.49 -4.11
CA LEU A 121 6.14 -11.75 -4.38
C LEU A 121 7.34 -12.70 -4.35
N ASP A 122 8.06 -12.76 -5.46
CA ASP A 122 9.25 -13.58 -5.64
C ASP A 122 10.42 -12.68 -6.07
N PRO A 123 10.96 -11.87 -5.14
CA PRO A 123 11.94 -10.85 -5.48
C PRO A 123 13.22 -11.48 -6.05
N PRO A 124 13.91 -10.84 -7.02
CA PRO A 124 15.20 -11.31 -7.50
C PRO A 124 16.21 -11.49 -6.35
N GLU A 125 17.16 -12.41 -6.50
CA GLU A 125 18.22 -12.59 -5.51
C GLU A 125 18.98 -11.28 -5.27
N GLY A 126 19.09 -10.87 -4.00
CA GLY A 126 19.73 -9.62 -3.61
C GLY A 126 18.87 -8.36 -3.78
N ALA A 127 17.63 -8.48 -4.27
CA ALA A 127 16.70 -7.37 -4.27
C ALA A 127 16.30 -6.99 -2.85
N ARG A 128 16.25 -5.68 -2.57
CA ARG A 128 15.92 -5.16 -1.27
C ARG A 128 14.44 -4.88 -1.16
N VAL A 129 13.77 -5.46 -0.17
CA VAL A 129 12.33 -5.36 -0.03
C VAL A 129 11.92 -4.63 1.25
N GLY A 130 11.15 -3.55 1.08
CA GLY A 130 10.63 -2.75 2.16
C GLY A 130 9.10 -2.68 2.18
N ILE A 131 8.49 -2.61 3.35
CA ILE A 131 7.05 -2.36 3.48
C ILE A 131 6.80 -1.10 4.31
N PHE A 132 5.88 -0.25 3.86
CA PHE A 132 5.35 0.82 4.70
C PHE A 132 3.84 0.72 4.92
N ALA A 133 3.41 1.12 6.12
CA ALA A 133 2.02 1.13 6.53
C ALA A 133 1.54 2.55 6.83
N THR A 134 0.36 2.94 6.32
CA THR A 134 -0.30 4.20 6.73
C THR A 134 -1.49 3.92 7.65
N GLY A 135 -1.57 4.59 8.80
CA GLY A 135 -2.75 4.51 9.67
C GLY A 135 -2.43 4.53 11.16
N SER A 136 -3.46 4.37 11.99
CA SER A 136 -3.34 4.52 13.44
C SER A 136 -3.29 3.15 14.15
N ARG A 137 -2.19 2.92 14.89
CA ARG A 137 -1.93 1.90 15.93
C ARG A 137 -2.64 0.54 15.78
N ASN A 138 -1.90 -0.43 15.25
CA ASN A 138 -1.97 -1.84 15.68
C ASN A 138 -0.51 -2.36 15.78
N PRO A 139 -0.14 -3.19 16.78
CA PRO A 139 1.26 -3.32 17.20
C PRO A 139 2.16 -4.07 16.22
N ASP A 140 1.66 -4.87 15.29
CA ASP A 140 2.46 -5.35 14.15
C ASP A 140 1.56 -5.79 12.99
N PRO A 141 1.32 -4.93 11.99
CA PRO A 141 0.55 -5.27 10.80
C PRO A 141 1.38 -6.05 9.79
N PHE A 142 2.72 -6.08 9.94
CA PHE A 142 3.60 -6.67 8.96
C PHE A 142 3.65 -8.19 9.14
N PRO A 143 3.62 -8.97 8.06
CA PRO A 143 3.82 -10.40 8.15
C PRO A 143 5.23 -10.68 8.71
N ASP A 144 5.35 -11.70 9.55
CA ASP A 144 6.63 -12.26 10.02
C ASP A 144 7.35 -12.95 8.83
N THR A 145 7.80 -12.16 7.87
CA THR A 145 8.50 -12.65 6.68
C THR A 145 9.98 -12.33 6.80
N ALA A 146 10.80 -13.38 6.86
CA ALA A 146 12.25 -13.35 7.03
C ALA A 146 13.04 -12.75 5.84
N TRP A 147 12.35 -12.12 4.88
CA TRP A 147 12.92 -11.54 3.65
C TRP A 147 12.75 -10.01 3.57
N LEU A 148 12.20 -9.37 4.60
CA LEU A 148 12.05 -7.91 4.64
C LEU A 148 13.32 -7.24 5.17
N ASP A 149 13.89 -6.34 4.36
CA ASP A 149 15.04 -5.53 4.77
C ASP A 149 14.65 -4.34 5.64
N ALA A 150 13.44 -3.82 5.43
CA ALA A 150 12.94 -2.68 6.19
C ALA A 150 11.42 -2.67 6.31
N THR A 151 10.93 -2.18 7.45
CA THR A 151 9.52 -1.83 7.63
C THR A 151 9.40 -0.46 8.30
N VAL A 152 8.36 0.30 7.91
CA VAL A 152 8.03 1.57 8.58
C VAL A 152 6.53 1.75 8.72
N GLN A 153 6.06 2.06 9.93
CA GLN A 153 4.69 2.53 10.13
C GLN A 153 4.69 4.05 10.17
N LEU A 154 3.70 4.67 9.51
CA LEU A 154 3.48 6.11 9.51
C LEU A 154 2.25 6.42 10.37
N PRO A 155 2.42 6.62 11.70
CA PRO A 155 1.31 6.91 12.60
C PRO A 155 0.77 8.32 12.36
N ALA A 156 -0.51 8.54 12.65
CA ALA A 156 -1.12 9.85 12.50
C ALA A 156 -0.43 10.91 13.40
N GLY A 157 -0.13 12.07 12.82
CA GLY A 157 0.39 13.24 13.56
C GLY A 157 1.92 13.29 13.75
N GLU A 158 2.68 12.37 13.17
CA GLU A 158 4.15 12.44 13.12
C GLU A 158 4.69 13.08 11.84
N ASP A 159 5.97 13.47 11.86
CA ASP A 159 6.72 13.97 10.69
C ASP A 159 6.99 12.82 9.70
N HIS A 160 5.97 12.49 8.91
CA HIS A 160 5.98 11.39 7.94
C HIS A 160 7.10 11.52 6.91
N ASP A 161 7.44 12.74 6.53
CA ASP A 161 8.44 12.99 5.49
C ASP A 161 9.82 12.58 6.00
N ARG A 162 10.14 12.93 7.26
CA ARG A 162 11.37 12.47 7.91
C ARG A 162 11.41 10.95 8.07
N LEU A 163 10.29 10.32 8.43
CA LEU A 163 10.21 8.86 8.60
C LEU A 163 10.39 8.12 7.27
N LEU A 164 9.76 8.58 6.21
CA LEU A 164 9.90 8.00 4.87
C LEU A 164 11.32 8.18 4.32
N ALA A 165 11.91 9.38 4.49
CA ALA A 165 13.29 9.61 4.09
C ALA A 165 14.27 8.69 4.84
N GLY A 166 14.05 8.49 6.15
CA GLY A 166 14.81 7.54 6.95
C GLY A 166 14.63 6.08 6.51
N PHE A 167 13.40 5.69 6.17
CA PHE A 167 13.09 4.36 5.63
C PHE A 167 13.79 4.12 4.30
N VAL A 168 13.70 5.04 3.33
CA VAL A 168 14.40 4.93 2.04
C VAL A 168 15.91 4.90 2.24
N ALA A 169 16.45 5.75 3.12
CA ALA A 169 17.88 5.74 3.43
C ALA A 169 18.34 4.42 4.06
N GLY A 170 17.54 3.86 4.97
CA GLY A 170 17.80 2.55 5.57
C GLY A 170 17.79 1.44 4.51
N LEU A 171 16.77 1.41 3.65
CA LEU A 171 16.65 0.46 2.55
C LEU A 171 17.87 0.52 1.62
N LEU A 172 18.36 1.72 1.31
CA LEU A 172 19.51 1.90 0.43
C LEU A 172 20.86 1.67 1.11
N GLY A 173 20.95 1.85 2.43
CA GLY A 173 22.19 1.80 3.22
C GLY A 173 22.59 0.41 3.75
N GLN A 174 21.73 -0.61 3.68
CA GLN A 174 22.05 -1.99 4.12
C GLN A 174 23.05 -2.73 3.20
N ALA A 175 23.68 -2.05 2.22
CA ALA A 175 24.61 -2.66 1.26
C ALA A 175 26.09 -2.66 1.70
N GLU A 176 26.42 -2.27 2.95
CA GLU A 176 27.81 -2.14 3.43
C GLU A 176 28.21 -3.06 4.61
N THR A 177 27.65 -4.27 4.72
CA THR A 177 28.14 -5.27 5.69
C THR A 177 28.50 -6.60 5.04
#